data_AF-A0AAQ3KUF8-F1
#
_entry.id   AF-A0AAQ3KUF8-F1
#
_cell.length_a   1.000
_cell.length_b   1.000
_cell.length_c   1.000
_cell.angle_alpha   90.00
_cell.angle_beta   90.00
_cell.angle_gamma   90.00
#
_symmetry.space_group_name_H-M   'P 1'
#
loop_
_entity.id
_entity.type
_entity.pdbx_description
1 polymer ?
#
loop_
_entity_poly.entity_id
_entity_poly.type
_entity_poly.pdbx_seq_one_letter_code
_entity_poly.pdbx_strand_id
1 'polypeptide(L)'
;MSRVVVKTTYVPLPPSPAPLPDRVDLSLFDALWICFPPIQRLLLFRGSHVPPLPALLDSLRSALSRTLLHYFTLAGKLTYAPASGDVFIDCSPAAIGPGVAFFEAESEGGDLGRLADDEVHDVDAFVQLIPELNATELPAPVFTVQVTRFRGAEGSADQGVALGFAAHHSVVDGRALWRCEKKMIEVEKKIDEFHQNIIDEHRTIENGESKEDMDFVDVLLFLPDEDGNARHDRGGDRHIIGDE
;
A
#
# COMPACT_ATOMS: atom_id res chain seq x y z
N MET A 1 -21.84 -9.34 -2.71
CA MET A 1 -20.54 -9.88 -2.21
C MET A 1 -20.43 -9.57 -0.72
N SER A 2 -19.81 -10.43 0.10
CA SER A 2 -19.45 -10.12 1.49
C SER A 2 -17.95 -10.31 1.72
N ARG A 3 -17.41 -9.65 2.74
CA ARG A 3 -16.04 -9.87 3.22
C ARG A 3 -16.04 -10.27 4.69
N VAL A 4 -14.96 -10.93 5.11
CA VAL A 4 -14.67 -11.21 6.51
C VAL A 4 -13.33 -10.62 6.86
N VAL A 5 -13.27 -9.82 7.93
CA VAL A 5 -12.00 -9.40 8.52
C VAL A 5 -11.41 -10.59 9.25
N VAL A 6 -10.28 -11.08 8.75
CA VAL A 6 -9.57 -12.22 9.33
C VAL A 6 -8.60 -11.76 10.42
N LYS A 7 -8.01 -10.56 10.26
CA LYS A 7 -7.03 -10.04 11.21
C LYS A 7 -7.02 -8.52 11.24
N THR A 8 -6.94 -7.96 12.44
CA THR A 8 -6.70 -6.52 12.65
C THR A 8 -5.33 -6.35 13.28
N THR A 9 -4.50 -5.53 12.65
CA THR A 9 -3.17 -5.14 13.13
C THR A 9 -3.07 -3.62 13.17
N TYR A 10 -2.00 -3.11 13.77
CA TYR A 10 -1.73 -1.67 13.78
C TYR A 10 -0.33 -1.42 13.24
N VAL A 11 -0.20 -0.43 12.37
CA VAL A 11 1.08 0.01 11.83
C VAL A 11 1.53 1.24 12.63
N PRO A 12 2.60 1.13 13.44
CA PRO A 12 3.04 2.22 14.28
C PRO A 12 3.70 3.32 13.43
N LEU A 13 3.57 4.56 13.90
CA LEU A 13 4.45 5.64 13.47
C LEU A 13 5.87 5.33 14.00
N PRO A 14 6.88 5.14 13.12
CA PRO A 14 8.23 4.86 13.58
C PRO A 14 8.87 6.11 14.21
N PRO A 15 9.98 5.94 14.96
CA PRO A 15 10.69 7.07 15.55
C PRO A 15 11.09 8.11 14.50
N SER A 16 10.71 9.36 14.73
CA SER A 16 11.08 10.47 13.86
C SER A 16 12.47 11.01 14.21
N PRO A 17 13.32 11.35 13.23
CA PRO A 17 14.64 11.97 13.47
C PRO A 17 14.54 13.38 14.05
N ALA A 18 13.37 14.03 13.94
CA ALA A 18 13.08 15.33 14.53
C ALA A 18 11.79 15.27 15.36
N PRO A 19 11.66 16.10 16.42
CA PRO A 19 10.43 16.17 17.21
C PRO A 19 9.24 16.51 16.33
N LEU A 20 8.19 15.68 16.40
CA LEU A 20 6.90 15.95 15.78
C LEU A 20 6.01 16.70 16.79
N PRO A 21 5.14 17.61 16.33
CA PRO A 21 4.21 18.29 17.23
C PRO A 21 3.15 17.30 17.74
N ASP A 22 2.84 17.36 19.04
CA ASP A 22 1.77 16.58 19.65
C ASP A 22 0.37 17.05 19.24
N ARG A 23 0.26 18.27 18.71
CA ARG A 23 -1.01 18.88 18.31
C ARG A 23 -0.85 19.62 17.00
N VAL A 24 -1.78 19.38 16.08
CA VAL A 24 -1.92 20.12 14.83
C VAL A 24 -3.31 20.75 14.80
N ASP A 25 -3.36 22.08 14.85
CA ASP A 25 -4.61 22.82 14.74
C ASP A 25 -5.14 22.78 13.31
N LEU A 26 -6.46 22.66 13.17
CA LEU A 26 -7.12 22.70 11.87
C LEU A 26 -7.14 24.13 11.34
N SER A 27 -6.82 24.30 10.06
CA SER A 27 -7.09 25.57 9.39
C SER A 27 -8.59 25.73 9.17
N LEU A 28 -9.02 26.95 8.81
CA LEU A 28 -10.41 27.19 8.42
C LEU A 28 -10.83 26.32 7.23
N PHE A 29 -9.90 26.01 6.31
CA PHE A 29 -10.20 25.12 5.20
C PHE A 29 -10.40 23.68 5.68
N ASP A 30 -9.62 23.21 6.65
CA ASP A 30 -9.72 21.84 7.17
C ASP A 30 -10.96 21.65 8.05
N ALA A 31 -11.32 22.67 8.83
CA ALA A 31 -12.46 22.66 9.73
C ALA A 31 -13.81 22.51 8.98
N LEU A 32 -13.91 23.06 7.76
CA LEU A 32 -15.09 22.90 6.91
C LEU A 32 -15.40 21.45 6.58
N TRP A 33 -14.39 20.58 6.61
CA TRP A 33 -14.53 19.18 6.24
C TRP A 33 -14.85 18.23 7.39
N ILE A 34 -14.97 18.73 8.63
CA ILE A 34 -15.24 17.88 9.81
C ILE A 34 -16.58 17.14 9.68
N CYS A 35 -17.58 17.76 9.08
CA CYS A 35 -18.92 17.17 8.96
C CYS A 35 -19.11 16.33 7.69
N PHE A 36 -18.05 16.13 6.88
CA PHE A 36 -18.13 15.36 5.64
C PHE A 36 -17.77 13.89 5.88
N PRO A 37 -18.40 12.96 5.14
CA PRO A 37 -18.05 11.54 5.23
C PRO A 37 -16.59 11.31 4.81
N PRO A 38 -15.89 10.30 5.35
CA PRO A 38 -14.52 10.01 4.99
C PRO A 38 -14.26 9.87 3.48
N ILE A 39 -13.07 10.27 3.04
CA ILE A 39 -12.58 9.92 1.72
C ILE A 39 -12.35 8.42 1.69
N GLN A 40 -12.91 7.77 0.67
CA GLN A 40 -12.71 6.35 0.42
C GLN A 40 -12.01 6.16 -0.92
N ARG A 41 -11.02 5.27 -0.96
CA ARG A 41 -10.24 4.93 -2.15
C ARG A 41 -10.01 3.44 -2.20
N LEU A 42 -10.06 2.89 -3.42
CA LEU A 42 -9.87 1.48 -3.66
C LEU A 42 -8.96 1.25 -4.86
N LEU A 43 -7.98 0.38 -4.69
CA LEU A 43 -7.09 -0.09 -5.74
C LEU A 43 -7.28 -1.59 -5.91
N LEU A 44 -7.47 -2.04 -7.14
CA LEU A 44 -7.69 -3.45 -7.47
C LEU A 44 -6.47 -3.98 -8.22
N PHE A 45 -5.87 -5.06 -7.69
CA PHE A 45 -4.69 -5.71 -8.26
C PHE A 45 -5.03 -7.16 -8.64
N ARG A 46 -4.75 -7.52 -9.89
CA ARG A 46 -5.11 -8.83 -10.47
C ARG A 46 -3.92 -9.51 -11.13
N GLY A 47 -4.05 -10.82 -11.28
CA GLY A 47 -3.17 -11.63 -12.11
C GLY A 47 -2.02 -12.28 -11.35
N SER A 48 -1.26 -13.09 -12.09
CA SER A 48 -0.17 -13.93 -11.57
C SER A 48 1.00 -13.17 -10.97
N HIS A 49 1.11 -11.86 -11.22
CA HIS A 49 2.16 -11.00 -10.68
C HIS A 49 1.87 -10.49 -9.27
N VAL A 50 0.67 -10.73 -8.71
CA VAL A 50 0.37 -10.37 -7.32
C VAL A 50 1.23 -11.24 -6.40
N PRO A 51 2.10 -10.65 -5.54
CA PRO A 51 2.96 -11.42 -4.67
C PRO A 51 2.16 -12.32 -3.71
N PRO A 52 2.79 -13.35 -3.13
CA PRO A 52 2.19 -14.12 -2.04
C PRO A 52 1.70 -13.17 -0.94
N LEU A 53 0.47 -13.41 -0.46
CA LEU A 53 -0.20 -12.49 0.48
C LEU A 53 0.66 -12.10 1.68
N PRO A 54 1.39 -13.01 2.36
CA PRO A 54 2.25 -12.62 3.48
C PRO A 54 3.31 -11.59 3.10
N ALA A 55 4.00 -11.80 1.97
CA ALA A 55 5.03 -10.88 1.49
C ALA A 55 4.45 -9.52 1.10
N LEU A 56 3.29 -9.51 0.43
CA LEU A 56 2.57 -8.27 0.11
C LEU A 56 2.18 -7.50 1.38
N LEU A 57 1.61 -8.19 2.36
CA LEU A 57 1.19 -7.59 3.62
C LEU A 57 2.36 -6.98 4.38
N ASP A 58 3.50 -7.66 4.43
CA ASP A 58 4.71 -7.14 5.07
C ASP A 58 5.27 -5.92 4.33
N SER A 59 5.28 -5.96 2.98
CA SER A 59 5.68 -4.82 2.14
C SER A 59 4.77 -3.60 2.39
N LEU A 60 3.44 -3.78 2.35
CA LEU A 60 2.46 -2.71 2.56
C LEU A 60 2.56 -2.10 3.96
N ARG A 61 2.78 -2.92 5.00
CA ARG A 61 2.97 -2.42 6.37
C ARG A 61 4.26 -1.60 6.50
N SER A 62 5.35 -2.10 5.93
CA SER A 62 6.63 -1.39 5.91
C SER A 62 6.53 -0.06 5.16
N ALA A 63 5.90 -0.07 3.98
CA ALA A 63 5.67 1.13 3.18
C ALA A 63 4.77 2.14 3.90
N LEU A 64 3.69 1.68 4.55
CA LEU A 64 2.83 2.52 5.38
C LEU A 64 3.63 3.14 6.54
N SER A 65 4.38 2.34 7.29
CA SER A 65 5.19 2.82 8.41
C SER A 65 6.17 3.92 7.98
N ARG A 66 6.88 3.73 6.86
CA ARG A 66 7.79 4.75 6.30
C ARG A 66 7.04 5.99 5.83
N THR A 67 5.87 5.83 5.24
CA THR A 67 5.06 6.94 4.73
C THR A 67 4.50 7.79 5.87
N LEU A 68 4.17 7.18 7.01
CA LEU A 68 3.71 7.89 8.20
C LEU A 68 4.74 8.89 8.75
N LEU A 69 6.05 8.73 8.50
CA LEU A 69 7.03 9.76 8.86
C LEU A 69 6.79 11.09 8.13
N HIS A 70 6.32 11.02 6.89
CA HIS A 70 6.03 12.20 6.07
C HIS A 70 4.62 12.73 6.31
N TYR A 71 3.70 11.87 6.74
CA TYR A 71 2.28 12.17 6.95
C TYR A 71 1.83 11.73 8.34
N PHE A 72 2.56 12.15 9.37
CA PHE A 72 2.38 11.65 10.75
C PHE A 72 0.98 11.94 11.32
N THR A 73 0.32 12.98 10.82
CA THR A 73 -1.07 13.32 11.19
C THR A 73 -2.04 12.19 10.87
N LEU A 74 -1.75 11.32 9.88
CA LEU A 74 -2.56 10.14 9.57
C LEU A 74 -2.57 9.09 10.69
N ALA A 75 -1.56 9.08 11.55
CA ALA A 75 -1.53 8.21 12.73
C ALA A 75 -2.21 8.85 13.96
N GLY A 76 -2.60 10.13 13.88
CA GLY A 76 -3.24 10.85 14.97
C GLY A 76 -4.74 10.58 15.09
N LYS A 77 -5.38 11.32 16.00
CA LYS A 77 -6.84 11.31 16.19
C LYS A 77 -7.40 12.71 16.10
N LEU A 78 -8.56 12.85 15.48
CA LEU A 78 -9.33 14.07 15.54
C LEU A 78 -9.94 14.19 16.94
N THR A 79 -9.70 15.30 17.63
CA THR A 79 -10.05 15.48 19.04
C THR A 79 -10.70 16.84 19.27
N TYR A 80 -11.70 16.89 20.15
CA TYR A 80 -12.35 18.13 20.57
C TYR A 80 -11.78 18.62 21.91
N ALA A 81 -11.44 19.90 22.01
CA ALA A 81 -11.01 20.57 23.24
C ALA A 81 -12.18 21.38 23.83
N PRO A 82 -12.85 20.91 24.90
CA PRO A 82 -14.02 21.61 25.45
C PRO A 82 -13.72 23.01 25.99
N ALA A 83 -12.49 23.24 26.46
CA ALA A 83 -12.10 24.51 27.07
C ALA A 83 -12.01 25.66 26.06
N SER A 84 -11.61 25.37 24.82
CA SER A 84 -11.51 26.37 23.74
C SER A 84 -12.62 26.25 22.71
N GLY A 85 -13.29 25.10 22.62
CA GLY A 85 -14.25 24.79 21.57
C GLY A 85 -13.62 24.35 20.26
N ASP A 86 -12.30 24.12 20.24
CA ASP A 86 -11.57 23.76 19.02
C ASP A 86 -11.62 22.27 18.73
N VAL A 87 -11.52 21.93 17.44
CA VAL A 87 -11.18 20.58 16.98
C VAL A 87 -9.78 20.62 16.39
N PHE A 88 -8.95 19.65 16.75
CA PHE A 88 -7.55 19.55 16.35
C PHE A 88 -7.16 18.09 16.12
N ILE A 89 -6.02 17.85 15.49
CA ILE A 89 -5.44 16.51 15.35
C ILE A 89 -4.46 16.32 16.51
N ASP A 90 -4.80 15.39 17.40
CA ASP A 90 -3.92 14.92 18.48
C ASP A 90 -2.95 13.88 17.92
N CYS A 91 -1.68 14.26 17.92
CA CYS A 91 -0.52 13.47 17.49
C CYS A 91 0.38 13.13 18.69
N SER A 92 -0.11 13.25 19.92
CA SER A 92 0.63 12.81 21.10
C SER A 92 0.88 11.29 21.06
N PRO A 93 1.91 10.77 21.75
CA PRO A 93 2.17 9.33 21.81
C PRO A 93 0.97 8.50 22.30
N ALA A 94 0.15 9.07 23.18
CA ALA A 94 -1.06 8.43 23.70
C ALA A 94 -2.19 8.37 22.65
N ALA A 95 -2.35 9.41 21.83
CA ALA A 95 -3.33 9.42 20.74
C ALA A 95 -2.90 8.52 19.58
N ILE A 96 -1.61 8.55 19.23
CA ILE A 96 -1.02 7.74 18.16
C ILE A 96 -1.03 6.26 18.50
N GLY A 97 -0.68 5.87 19.72
CA GLY A 97 -0.67 4.45 20.10
C GLY A 97 -2.07 3.82 19.94
N PRO A 98 -2.20 2.64 19.30
CA PRO A 98 -1.18 1.70 18.79
C PRO A 98 -0.71 1.89 17.33
N GLY A 99 -1.16 2.94 16.63
CA GLY A 99 -0.85 3.25 15.24
C GLY A 99 -2.09 3.22 14.34
N VAL A 100 -1.86 3.20 13.03
CA VAL A 100 -2.93 3.14 12.01
C VAL A 100 -3.50 1.72 11.96
N ALA A 101 -4.82 1.58 12.03
CA ALA A 101 -5.46 0.28 11.90
C ALA A 101 -5.29 -0.26 10.47
N PHE A 102 -4.84 -1.51 10.39
CA PHE A 102 -4.57 -2.24 9.17
C PHE A 102 -5.31 -3.58 9.21
N PHE A 103 -6.31 -3.71 8.35
CA PHE A 103 -7.20 -4.85 8.29
C PHE A 103 -6.76 -5.83 7.18
N GLU A 104 -6.66 -7.09 7.52
CA GLU A 104 -6.59 -8.20 6.56
C GLU A 104 -7.99 -8.81 6.46
N ALA A 105 -8.51 -8.89 5.27
CA ALA A 105 -9.82 -9.45 4.98
C ALA A 105 -9.75 -10.46 3.84
N GLU A 106 -10.75 -11.34 3.82
CA GLU A 106 -10.98 -12.29 2.73
C GLU A 106 -12.37 -12.06 2.16
N SER A 107 -12.48 -12.10 0.83
CA SER A 107 -13.77 -12.05 0.16
C SER A 107 -14.44 -13.42 0.23
N GLU A 108 -15.73 -13.46 0.57
CA GLU A 108 -16.54 -14.68 0.63
C GLU A 108 -17.30 -14.96 -0.69
N GLY A 109 -16.72 -14.49 -1.79
CA GLY A 109 -17.31 -14.56 -3.13
C GLY A 109 -17.04 -13.28 -3.91
N GLY A 110 -17.69 -13.14 -5.05
CA GLY A 110 -17.43 -12.02 -5.96
C GLY A 110 -16.22 -12.27 -6.84
N ASP A 111 -16.26 -11.62 -7.99
CA ASP A 111 -15.23 -11.74 -9.01
C ASP A 111 -14.52 -10.39 -9.13
N LEU A 112 -13.25 -10.35 -8.73
CA LEU A 112 -12.42 -9.16 -8.86
C LEU A 112 -12.39 -8.68 -10.32
N GLY A 113 -12.40 -9.66 -11.24
CA GLY A 113 -12.81 -9.60 -12.65
C GLY A 113 -13.76 -8.45 -12.98
N ARG A 114 -14.98 -8.75 -12.60
CA ARG A 114 -16.15 -7.95 -12.85
C ARG A 114 -16.13 -6.64 -12.08
N LEU A 115 -15.53 -6.62 -10.90
CA LEU A 115 -15.45 -5.39 -10.10
C LEU A 115 -14.66 -4.28 -10.80
N ALA A 116 -13.55 -4.57 -11.49
CA ALA A 116 -12.84 -3.50 -12.20
C ALA A 116 -13.26 -3.32 -13.67
N ASP A 117 -13.89 -4.32 -14.29
CA ASP A 117 -14.14 -4.30 -15.75
C ASP A 117 -15.61 -4.07 -16.12
N ASP A 118 -16.58 -4.31 -15.22
CA ASP A 118 -18.00 -4.13 -15.53
C ASP A 118 -18.35 -2.63 -15.66
N GLU A 119 -19.06 -2.28 -16.73
CA GLU A 119 -19.59 -0.91 -16.99
C GLU A 119 -20.58 -0.43 -15.91
N VAL A 120 -21.25 -1.37 -15.24
CA VAL A 120 -22.15 -1.10 -14.11
C VAL A 120 -21.52 -1.65 -12.85
N HIS A 121 -21.03 -0.74 -12.02
CA HIS A 121 -20.32 -1.06 -10.79
C HIS A 121 -21.28 -1.45 -9.66
N ASP A 122 -21.03 -2.61 -9.03
CA ASP A 122 -21.72 -3.08 -7.83
C ASP A 122 -21.24 -2.30 -6.60
N VAL A 123 -21.94 -1.21 -6.29
CA VAL A 123 -21.61 -0.30 -5.16
C VAL A 123 -21.56 -1.04 -3.83
N ASP A 124 -22.47 -1.99 -3.59
CA ASP A 124 -22.52 -2.74 -2.34
C ASP A 124 -21.26 -3.59 -2.17
N ALA A 125 -20.77 -4.20 -3.25
CA ALA A 125 -19.50 -4.91 -3.25
C ALA A 125 -18.29 -3.98 -3.01
N PHE A 126 -18.30 -2.76 -3.57
CA PHE A 126 -17.24 -1.76 -3.32
C PHE A 126 -17.20 -1.31 -1.86
N VAL A 127 -18.35 -1.07 -1.23
CA VAL A 127 -18.44 -0.68 0.19
C VAL A 127 -17.83 -1.76 1.08
N GLN A 128 -18.00 -3.04 0.74
CA GLN A 128 -17.34 -4.13 1.46
C GLN A 128 -15.82 -4.07 1.37
N LEU A 129 -15.22 -3.46 0.35
CA LEU A 129 -13.76 -3.42 0.19
C LEU A 129 -13.08 -2.24 0.87
N ILE A 130 -13.86 -1.29 1.37
CA ILE A 130 -13.35 -0.13 2.09
C ILE A 130 -13.20 -0.45 3.58
N PRO A 131 -12.08 -0.05 4.23
CA PRO A 131 -11.93 -0.17 5.67
C PRO A 131 -12.94 0.71 6.39
N GLU A 132 -13.39 0.23 7.54
CA GLU A 132 -14.21 1.06 8.42
C GLU A 132 -13.34 2.13 9.09
N LEU A 133 -13.76 3.39 8.97
CA LEU A 133 -13.21 4.52 9.71
C LEU A 133 -14.30 5.08 10.62
N ASN A 134 -14.32 4.65 11.88
CA ASN A 134 -15.30 5.13 12.85
C ASN A 134 -14.95 6.56 13.29
N ALA A 135 -15.56 7.54 12.63
CA ALA A 135 -15.42 8.96 12.94
C ALA A 135 -16.73 9.61 13.40
N THR A 136 -17.66 8.82 13.96
CA THR A 136 -18.95 9.35 14.44
C THR A 136 -18.84 10.05 15.79
N GLU A 137 -17.80 9.74 16.57
CA GLU A 137 -17.54 10.32 17.89
C GLU A 137 -16.06 10.67 18.04
N LEU A 138 -15.78 11.76 18.76
CA LEU A 138 -14.40 12.19 19.06
C LEU A 138 -13.96 11.66 20.43
N PRO A 139 -12.69 11.21 20.59
CA PRO A 139 -11.63 11.25 19.59
C PRO A 139 -11.77 10.15 18.52
N ALA A 140 -11.62 10.52 17.25
CA ALA A 140 -11.77 9.62 16.11
C ALA A 140 -10.43 9.34 15.42
N PRO A 141 -10.13 8.09 14.99
CA PRO A 141 -9.05 7.85 14.04
C PRO A 141 -9.30 8.62 12.74
N VAL A 142 -8.22 8.99 12.07
CA VAL A 142 -8.31 9.79 10.83
C VAL A 142 -7.89 9.00 9.58
N PHE A 143 -7.33 7.81 9.73
CA PHE A 143 -6.89 6.97 8.62
C PHE A 143 -6.92 5.48 8.97
N THR A 144 -7.33 4.66 8.01
CA THR A 144 -7.32 3.19 8.10
C THR A 144 -7.06 2.56 6.74
N VAL A 145 -6.46 1.36 6.75
CA VAL A 145 -6.10 0.61 5.54
C VAL A 145 -6.65 -0.81 5.62
N GLN A 146 -7.06 -1.36 4.47
CA GLN A 146 -7.49 -2.74 4.37
C GLN A 146 -6.96 -3.42 3.13
N VAL A 147 -6.53 -4.66 3.30
CA VAL A 147 -6.17 -5.57 2.23
C VAL A 147 -7.20 -6.70 2.20
N THR A 148 -7.94 -6.81 1.11
CA THR A 148 -8.94 -7.86 0.90
C THR A 148 -8.46 -8.83 -0.16
N ARG A 149 -8.24 -10.09 0.21
CA ARG A 149 -7.87 -11.15 -0.73
C ARG A 149 -9.11 -11.73 -1.42
N PHE A 150 -9.04 -11.87 -2.74
CA PHE A 150 -10.00 -12.62 -3.53
C PHE A 150 -9.48 -14.03 -3.77
N ARG A 151 -10.32 -15.04 -3.52
CA ARG A 151 -9.98 -16.44 -3.77
C ARG A 151 -10.31 -16.79 -5.22
N GLY A 152 -9.26 -17.05 -6.00
CA GLY A 152 -9.33 -17.80 -7.27
C GLY A 152 -8.54 -19.10 -7.15
N ALA A 153 -8.60 -19.98 -8.16
CA ALA A 153 -7.64 -21.09 -8.26
C ALA A 153 -6.21 -20.52 -8.36
N GLU A 154 -5.21 -21.17 -7.74
CA GLU A 154 -3.81 -20.74 -7.82
C GLU A 154 -3.38 -20.60 -9.30
N GLY A 155 -2.86 -19.41 -9.66
CA GLY A 155 -2.45 -19.11 -11.03
C GLY A 155 -3.59 -18.72 -11.99
N SER A 156 -4.84 -18.59 -11.52
CA SER A 156 -5.94 -18.05 -12.33
C SER A 156 -5.96 -16.52 -12.37
N ALA A 157 -6.56 -15.97 -13.42
CA ALA A 157 -6.80 -14.52 -13.56
C ALA A 157 -7.73 -13.96 -12.47
N ASP A 158 -8.48 -14.83 -11.80
CA ASP A 158 -9.44 -14.48 -10.75
C ASP A 158 -8.78 -14.32 -9.37
N GLN A 159 -7.49 -14.67 -9.26
CA GLN A 159 -6.69 -14.36 -8.09
C GLN A 159 -6.31 -12.88 -8.08
N GLY A 160 -6.53 -12.23 -6.93
CA GLY A 160 -6.08 -10.86 -6.74
C GLY A 160 -6.39 -10.31 -5.36
N VAL A 161 -6.10 -9.02 -5.21
CA VAL A 161 -6.17 -8.29 -3.96
C VAL A 161 -6.78 -6.92 -4.20
N ALA A 162 -7.66 -6.50 -3.30
CA ALA A 162 -8.15 -5.14 -3.24
C ALA A 162 -7.54 -4.42 -2.04
N LEU A 163 -6.96 -3.24 -2.28
CA LEU A 163 -6.38 -2.37 -1.26
C LEU A 163 -7.28 -1.15 -1.07
N GLY A 164 -7.97 -1.10 0.07
CA GLY A 164 -8.88 -0.04 0.45
C GLY A 164 -8.27 0.93 1.46
N PHE A 165 -8.59 2.20 1.29
CA PHE A 165 -8.22 3.29 2.20
C PHE A 165 -9.45 4.06 2.63
N ALA A 166 -9.47 4.50 3.88
CA ALA A 166 -10.42 5.49 4.37
C ALA A 166 -9.67 6.56 5.16
N ALA A 167 -9.93 7.83 4.86
CA ALA A 167 -9.26 8.98 5.48
C ALA A 167 -10.27 10.08 5.82
N HIS A 168 -10.12 10.71 6.98
CA HIS A 168 -10.94 11.85 7.36
C HIS A 168 -10.52 13.10 6.57
N HIS A 169 -11.48 13.79 5.95
CA HIS A 169 -11.18 14.92 5.04
C HIS A 169 -10.45 16.08 5.72
N SER A 170 -10.62 16.28 7.03
CA SER A 170 -9.94 17.36 7.75
C SER A 170 -8.42 17.17 7.90
N VAL A 171 -7.89 16.00 7.52
CA VAL A 171 -6.46 15.68 7.64
C VAL A 171 -5.76 15.64 6.29
N VAL A 172 -6.50 15.35 5.23
CA VAL A 172 -5.97 15.23 3.87
C VAL A 172 -6.94 15.79 2.85
N ASP A 173 -6.43 16.65 1.97
CA ASP A 173 -7.09 16.89 0.69
C ASP A 173 -6.89 15.68 -0.24
N GLY A 174 -7.73 15.56 -1.27
CA GLY A 174 -7.65 14.43 -2.19
C GLY A 174 -6.28 14.27 -2.89
N ARG A 175 -5.47 15.34 -2.98
CA ARG A 175 -4.12 15.31 -3.57
C ARG A 175 -3.07 14.81 -2.58
N ALA A 176 -3.19 15.15 -1.30
CA ALA A 176 -2.36 14.65 -0.22
C ALA A 176 -2.60 13.15 -0.02
N LEU A 177 -3.86 12.71 -0.05
CA LEU A 177 -4.18 11.28 -0.01
C LEU A 177 -3.59 10.53 -1.21
N TRP A 178 -3.80 11.04 -2.43
CA TRP A 178 -3.21 10.45 -3.63
C TRP A 178 -1.67 10.38 -3.57
N ARG A 179 -1.00 11.42 -3.04
CA ARG A 179 0.46 11.39 -2.87
C ARG A 179 0.91 10.42 -1.78
N CYS A 180 0.13 10.24 -0.72
CA CYS A 180 0.37 9.24 0.31
C CYS A 180 0.26 7.83 -0.29
N GLU A 181 -0.83 7.54 -1.01
CA GLU A 181 -1.03 6.28 -1.74
C GLU A 181 0.10 6.05 -2.73
N LYS A 182 0.39 7.03 -3.58
CA LYS A 182 1.49 6.97 -4.54
C LYS A 182 2.82 6.76 -3.84
N LYS A 183 3.04 7.34 -2.65
CA LYS A 183 4.27 7.12 -1.89
C LYS A 183 4.32 5.73 -1.26
N MET A 184 3.21 5.20 -0.76
CA MET A 184 3.14 3.81 -0.29
C MET A 184 3.44 2.83 -1.43
N ILE A 185 2.98 3.13 -2.64
CA ILE A 185 3.24 2.34 -3.85
C ILE A 185 4.68 2.57 -4.38
N GLU A 186 5.15 3.83 -4.46
CA GLU A 186 6.49 4.20 -4.96
C GLU A 186 7.63 3.90 -3.98
N VAL A 187 7.36 3.73 -2.69
CA VAL A 187 8.37 3.27 -1.73
C VAL A 187 8.81 1.82 -2.03
N GLU A 188 8.15 1.19 -3.00
CA GLU A 188 8.52 0.00 -3.76
C GLU A 188 9.14 0.33 -5.15
N LYS A 189 9.94 1.41 -5.26
CA LYS A 189 10.75 1.76 -6.46
C LYS A 189 11.92 0.79 -6.74
N LYS A 190 11.61 -0.49 -6.78
CA LYS A 190 12.31 -1.54 -7.55
C LYS A 190 11.36 -2.32 -8.45
N ILE A 191 10.05 -2.06 -8.37
CA ILE A 191 9.05 -2.65 -9.26
C ILE A 191 8.84 -1.81 -10.53
N ASP A 192 9.12 -0.51 -10.51
CA ASP A 192 8.98 0.34 -11.71
C ASP A 192 10.06 0.06 -12.78
N GLU A 193 11.31 -0.25 -12.40
CA GLU A 193 12.33 -0.77 -13.36
C GLU A 193 11.95 -2.14 -13.90
N PHE A 194 11.23 -2.94 -13.11
CA PHE A 194 10.73 -4.26 -13.47
C PHE A 194 9.56 -4.17 -14.47
N HIS A 195 8.65 -3.20 -14.32
CA HIS A 195 7.61 -2.94 -15.33
C HIS A 195 8.19 -2.38 -16.63
N GLN A 196 9.21 -1.52 -16.55
CA GLN A 196 9.80 -0.93 -17.75
C GLN A 196 10.65 -1.93 -18.54
N ASN A 197 11.41 -2.80 -17.87
CA ASN A 197 12.15 -3.90 -18.52
C ASN A 197 11.21 -4.94 -19.14
N ILE A 198 10.06 -5.28 -18.51
CA ILE A 198 9.09 -6.23 -19.09
C ILE A 198 8.38 -5.66 -20.33
N ILE A 199 8.13 -4.34 -20.36
CA ILE A 199 7.56 -3.65 -21.53
C ILE A 199 8.61 -3.55 -22.66
N ASP A 200 9.88 -3.30 -22.34
CA ASP A 200 10.96 -3.18 -23.33
C ASP A 200 11.43 -4.55 -23.87
N GLU A 201 11.37 -5.62 -23.07
CA GLU A 201 11.60 -7.00 -23.52
C GLU A 201 10.48 -7.52 -24.43
N HIS A 202 9.20 -7.29 -24.11
CA HIS A 202 8.11 -7.67 -25.03
C HIS A 202 8.13 -6.89 -26.35
N ARG A 203 8.70 -5.68 -26.38
CA ARG A 203 8.87 -4.89 -27.61
C ARG A 203 10.04 -5.36 -28.47
N THR A 204 10.99 -6.11 -27.91
CA THR A 204 12.13 -6.66 -28.63
C THR A 204 11.96 -8.14 -28.99
N ILE A 205 11.13 -8.89 -28.27
CA ILE A 205 10.87 -10.33 -28.48
C ILE A 205 9.90 -10.63 -29.64
N GLU A 206 9.17 -9.65 -30.18
CA GLU A 206 8.55 -9.79 -31.52
C GLU A 206 9.60 -10.01 -32.65
N ASN A 207 10.91 -9.95 -32.35
CA ASN A 207 12.00 -10.22 -33.30
C ASN A 207 12.86 -11.47 -33.04
N GLY A 208 12.46 -12.42 -32.18
CA GLY A 208 12.94 -13.81 -32.35
C GLY A 208 13.35 -14.60 -31.09
N GLU A 209 12.70 -15.77 -30.97
CA GLU A 209 13.17 -17.09 -30.51
C GLU A 209 13.62 -17.38 -29.06
N SER A 210 12.78 -18.21 -28.41
CA SER A 210 12.96 -19.31 -27.43
C SER A 210 13.88 -19.25 -26.20
N LYS A 211 13.20 -19.33 -25.03
CA LYS A 211 13.45 -20.10 -23.77
C LYS A 211 14.89 -20.43 -23.35
N GLU A 212 15.27 -19.88 -22.20
CA GLU A 212 15.80 -20.65 -21.06
C GLU A 212 15.47 -19.93 -19.73
N ASP A 213 14.97 -20.67 -18.75
CA ASP A 213 14.56 -20.17 -17.42
C ASP A 213 15.78 -19.64 -16.65
N MET A 214 15.77 -18.36 -16.29
CA MET A 214 16.73 -17.75 -15.37
C MET A 214 16.10 -17.67 -13.98
N ASP A 215 16.80 -18.16 -12.96
CA ASP A 215 16.30 -18.15 -11.58
C ASP A 215 16.69 -16.88 -10.80
N PHE A 216 16.00 -16.68 -9.67
CA PHE A 216 16.10 -15.49 -8.82
C PHE A 216 17.51 -15.27 -8.21
N VAL A 217 18.37 -16.30 -8.19
CA VAL A 217 19.73 -16.24 -7.61
C VAL A 217 20.71 -15.59 -8.57
N ASP A 218 20.53 -15.79 -9.88
CA ASP A 218 21.35 -15.13 -10.91
C ASP A 218 21.08 -13.62 -10.98
N VAL A 219 19.87 -13.19 -10.63
CA VAL A 219 19.47 -11.76 -10.58
C VAL A 219 20.11 -11.03 -9.38
N LEU A 220 20.31 -11.72 -8.26
CA LEU A 220 20.89 -11.15 -7.04
C LEU A 220 22.40 -10.90 -7.14
N LEU A 221 23.12 -11.67 -7.96
CA LEU A 221 24.58 -11.55 -8.13
C LEU A 221 25.03 -10.36 -8.98
N PHE A 222 24.11 -9.68 -9.69
CA PHE A 222 24.40 -8.51 -10.53
C PHE A 222 24.02 -7.16 -9.90
N LEU A 223 23.59 -7.14 -8.63
CA LEU A 223 23.29 -5.90 -7.95
C LEU A 223 24.58 -5.14 -7.56
N PRO A 224 24.70 -3.84 -7.89
CA PRO A 224 25.79 -3.00 -7.41
C PRO A 224 25.59 -2.65 -5.93
N ASP A 225 26.69 -2.40 -5.22
CA ASP A 225 26.65 -2.00 -3.81
C ASP A 225 26.18 -0.54 -3.64
N GLU A 226 25.94 -0.10 -2.39
CA GLU A 226 25.27 1.16 -2.02
C GLU A 226 25.89 2.45 -2.60
N ASP A 227 27.09 2.40 -3.18
CA ASP A 227 27.75 3.51 -3.88
C ASP A 227 27.64 3.45 -5.42
N GLY A 228 26.88 2.48 -5.96
CA GLY A 228 26.59 2.37 -7.40
C GLY A 228 27.70 1.71 -8.23
N ASN A 229 28.66 1.01 -7.62
CA ASN A 229 29.65 0.24 -8.36
C ASN A 229 29.25 -1.24 -8.44
N ALA A 230 29.27 -1.82 -9.65
CA ALA A 230 29.08 -3.26 -9.81
C ALA A 230 30.23 -4.00 -9.13
N ARG A 231 29.92 -5.05 -8.35
CA ARG A 231 30.94 -5.98 -7.85
C ARG A 231 31.51 -6.77 -9.03
N HIS A 232 32.50 -6.20 -9.69
CA HIS A 232 33.29 -6.93 -10.65
C HIS A 232 34.42 -7.64 -9.91
N ASP A 233 34.18 -8.90 -9.51
CA ASP A 233 35.28 -9.84 -9.42
C ASP A 233 35.03 -10.95 -10.46
N ARG A 234 35.62 -10.69 -11.62
CA ARG A 234 35.62 -11.60 -12.77
C ARG A 234 36.67 -12.68 -12.45
N GLY A 235 36.22 -13.88 -12.13
CA GLY A 235 37.12 -14.98 -11.77
C GLY A 235 36.54 -16.37 -12.02
N GLY A 236 35.74 -16.52 -13.08
CA GLY A 236 35.47 -17.83 -13.67
C GLY A 236 36.39 -18.03 -14.86
N ASP A 237 37.44 -18.83 -14.69
CA ASP A 237 38.15 -19.46 -15.82
C ASP A 237 37.80 -20.96 -15.77
N ARG A 238 36.78 -21.35 -16.54
CA ARG A 238 36.62 -22.73 -17.00
C ARG A 238 36.99 -22.74 -18.47
N HIS A 239 38.21 -23.18 -18.75
CA HIS A 239 38.58 -23.61 -20.09
C HIS A 239 38.01 -25.01 -20.32
N ILE A 240 37.18 -25.17 -21.36
CA ILE A 240 36.82 -26.45 -21.94
C ILE A 240 37.52 -26.55 -23.29
N ILE A 241 38.36 -27.57 -23.46
CA ILE A 241 38.70 -28.25 -24.71
C ILE A 241 38.85 -29.73 -24.26
N GLY A 242 37.97 -30.66 -24.58
CA GLY A 242 37.73 -31.23 -25.92
C GLY A 242 38.49 -32.57 -26.00
N ASP A 243 37.77 -33.68 -26.01
CA ASP A 243 38.31 -35.05 -26.17
C ASP A 243 39.00 -35.23 -27.54
N GLU A 244 40.22 -35.79 -27.53
CA GLU A 244 40.64 -37.04 -28.20
C GLU A 244 41.91 -37.58 -27.53
#